data_AF-A0A432TCW5-F1
#
_entry.id   AF-A0A432TCW5-F1
#
_cell.length_a   1.000
_cell.length_b   1.000
_cell.length_c   1.000
_cell.angle_alpha   90.00
_cell.angle_beta   90.00
_cell.angle_gamma   90.00
#
_symmetry.space_group_name_H-M   'P 1'
#
loop_
_entity.id
_entity.type
_entity.pdbx_description
1 polymer ?
#
loop_
_entity_poly.entity_id
_entity_poly.type
_entity_poly.pdbx_seq_one_letter_code
_entity_poly.pdbx_strand_id
1 'polypeptide(L)'
;MAKTSISRLLTRAENQFSLGNYKDALTTYGLLLKDNPTNAAAKIGVYLCDIGMESGDEAQALFDYYQIVKGEERNAEEVMENLISTLDSTKEQLSSLIKPLEDKIEYQDGIRYEDFLKFVEQRGDFNKAFEDVMFSTKVILKGKEEYVLFITELISQGQHKLAEHFLDSMTSTFGKDQDIYKLYHKLKEN
;
A
#
# COMPACT_ATOMS: atom_id res chain seq x y z
N MET A 1 9.76 -35.49 -9.05
CA MET A 1 10.95 -34.70 -8.64
C MET A 1 10.76 -33.19 -8.84
N ALA A 2 10.10 -32.72 -9.91
CA ALA A 2 9.89 -31.27 -10.14
C ALA A 2 9.11 -30.52 -9.04
N LYS A 3 8.00 -31.09 -8.54
CA LYS A 3 7.13 -30.45 -7.53
C LYS A 3 7.85 -30.06 -6.22
N THR A 4 8.77 -30.91 -5.76
CA THR A 4 9.56 -30.70 -4.53
C THR A 4 10.60 -29.58 -4.70
N SER A 5 11.10 -29.37 -5.92
CA SER A 5 12.03 -28.27 -6.20
C SER A 5 11.32 -26.91 -6.22
N ILE A 6 10.08 -26.86 -6.70
CA ILE A 6 9.27 -25.64 -6.80
C ILE A 6 8.90 -25.12 -5.41
N SER A 7 8.34 -25.97 -4.54
CA SER A 7 7.95 -25.53 -3.20
C SER A 7 9.16 -25.03 -2.40
N ARG A 8 10.30 -25.71 -2.54
CA ARG A 8 11.55 -25.32 -1.86
C ARG A 8 12.07 -23.96 -2.35
N LEU A 9 12.02 -23.70 -3.65
CA LEU A 9 12.44 -22.41 -4.22
C LEU A 9 11.49 -21.29 -3.82
N LEU A 10 10.17 -21.56 -3.80
CA LEU A 10 9.17 -20.59 -3.39
C LEU A 10 9.35 -20.19 -1.92
N THR A 11 9.44 -21.17 -1.01
CA THR A 11 9.68 -20.91 0.41
C THR A 11 11.01 -20.19 0.65
N ARG A 12 12.04 -20.50 -0.14
CA ARG A 12 13.32 -19.78 -0.06
C ARG A 12 13.16 -18.31 -0.45
N ALA A 13 12.45 -18.04 -1.55
CA ALA A 13 12.22 -16.68 -2.03
C ALA A 13 11.39 -15.87 -1.02
N GLU A 14 10.32 -16.46 -0.47
CA GLU A 14 9.48 -15.86 0.56
C GLU A 14 10.31 -15.52 1.82
N ASN A 15 11.18 -16.43 2.28
CA ASN A 15 12.06 -16.15 3.43
C ASN A 15 13.07 -15.03 3.14
N GLN A 16 13.65 -14.99 1.93
CA GLN A 16 14.55 -13.91 1.54
C GLN A 16 13.81 -12.57 1.52
N PHE A 17 12.58 -12.57 1.02
CA PHE A 17 11.72 -11.40 0.98
C PHE A 17 11.40 -10.87 2.38
N SER A 18 10.94 -11.73 3.30
CA SER A 18 10.62 -11.33 4.68
C SER A 18 11.83 -10.80 5.47
N LEU A 19 13.05 -11.18 5.06
CA LEU A 19 14.29 -10.65 5.63
C LEU A 19 14.74 -9.31 5.00
N GLY A 20 13.97 -8.76 4.06
CA GLY A 20 14.30 -7.54 3.31
C GLY A 20 15.36 -7.75 2.21
N ASN A 21 15.73 -9.00 1.91
CA ASN A 21 16.73 -9.31 0.89
C ASN A 21 16.09 -9.38 -0.52
N TYR A 22 15.50 -8.27 -0.96
CA TYR A 22 14.65 -8.22 -2.17
C TYR A 22 15.37 -8.62 -3.46
N LYS A 23 16.67 -8.31 -3.62
CA LYS A 23 17.47 -8.75 -4.79
C LYS A 23 17.65 -10.27 -4.86
N ASP A 24 17.88 -10.89 -3.71
CA ASP A 24 18.07 -12.33 -3.62
C ASP A 24 16.74 -13.07 -3.80
N ALA A 25 15.66 -12.51 -3.23
CA ALA A 25 14.30 -13.00 -3.44
C ALA A 25 13.91 -12.90 -4.93
N LEU A 26 14.14 -11.76 -5.58
CA LEU A 26 13.88 -11.55 -7.00
C LEU A 26 14.60 -12.58 -7.86
N THR A 27 15.89 -12.81 -7.59
CA THR A 27 16.68 -13.81 -8.32
C THR A 27 16.07 -15.21 -8.16
N THR A 28 15.65 -15.57 -6.95
CA THR A 28 15.06 -16.88 -6.66
C THR A 28 13.68 -17.05 -7.32
N TYR A 29 12.83 -16.01 -7.30
CA TYR A 29 11.56 -16.01 -8.03
C TYR A 29 11.78 -16.10 -9.55
N GLY A 30 12.76 -15.37 -10.10
CA GLY A 30 13.11 -15.43 -11.52
C GLY A 30 13.57 -16.82 -11.96
N LEU A 31 14.34 -17.52 -11.13
CA LEU A 31 14.70 -18.93 -11.37
C LEU A 31 13.45 -19.84 -11.39
N LEU A 32 12.48 -19.58 -10.51
CA LEU A 32 11.22 -20.34 -10.49
C LEU A 32 10.42 -20.12 -11.78
N LEU A 33 10.33 -18.88 -12.25
CA LEU A 33 9.61 -18.50 -13.47
C LEU A 33 10.29 -18.99 -14.75
N LYS A 34 11.62 -19.16 -14.75
CA LYS A 34 12.34 -19.76 -15.89
C LYS A 34 11.82 -21.16 -16.22
N ASP A 35 11.58 -21.97 -15.18
CA ASP A 35 11.10 -23.34 -15.33
C ASP A 35 9.57 -23.44 -15.28
N ASN A 36 8.88 -22.46 -14.68
CA ASN A 36 7.42 -22.42 -14.54
C ASN A 36 6.88 -20.99 -14.80
N PRO A 37 6.81 -20.55 -16.07
CA PRO A 37 6.45 -19.16 -16.42
C PRO A 37 5.04 -18.74 -15.99
N THR A 38 4.15 -19.69 -15.72
CA THR A 38 2.75 -19.46 -15.34
C THR A 38 2.52 -19.48 -13.83
N ASN A 39 3.57 -19.62 -13.00
CA ASN A 39 3.41 -19.63 -11.55
C ASN A 39 3.03 -18.24 -11.02
N ALA A 40 1.76 -18.06 -10.66
CA ALA A 40 1.22 -16.77 -10.21
C ALA A 40 1.88 -16.26 -8.91
N ALA A 41 2.09 -17.13 -7.92
CA ALA A 41 2.76 -16.75 -6.67
C ALA A 41 4.18 -16.20 -6.90
N ALA A 42 4.93 -16.76 -7.86
CA ALA A 42 6.24 -16.24 -8.21
C ALA A 42 6.20 -14.94 -9.00
N LYS A 43 5.17 -14.71 -9.84
CA LYS A 43 4.97 -13.41 -10.51
C LYS A 43 4.68 -12.30 -9.49
N ILE A 44 3.77 -12.56 -8.55
CA ILE A 44 3.47 -11.67 -7.44
C ILE A 44 4.75 -11.38 -6.64
N GLY A 45 5.51 -12.43 -6.31
CA GLY A 45 6.79 -12.29 -5.62
C GLY A 45 7.81 -11.40 -6.34
N VAL A 46 7.91 -11.49 -7.67
CA VAL A 46 8.76 -10.59 -8.47
C VAL A 46 8.32 -9.13 -8.33
N TYR A 47 7.02 -8.87 -8.46
CA TYR A 47 6.48 -7.50 -8.36
C TYR A 47 6.71 -6.91 -6.97
N LEU A 48 6.44 -7.68 -5.92
CA LEU A 48 6.71 -7.24 -4.55
C LEU A 48 8.20 -6.97 -4.32
N CYS A 49 9.10 -7.74 -4.94
CA CYS A 49 10.55 -7.46 -4.84
C CYS A 49 10.92 -6.14 -5.52
N ASP A 50 10.27 -5.79 -6.62
CA ASP A 50 10.47 -4.51 -7.31
C ASP A 50 10.05 -3.34 -6.40
N ILE A 51 8.84 -3.42 -5.83
CA ILE A 51 8.38 -2.48 -4.80
C ILE A 51 9.37 -2.45 -3.63
N GLY A 52 9.83 -3.59 -3.13
CA GLY A 52 10.74 -3.66 -2.00
C GLY A 52 12.11 -3.02 -2.24
N MET A 53 12.55 -2.93 -3.50
CA MET A 53 13.76 -2.18 -3.85
C MET A 53 13.55 -0.66 -3.81
N GLU A 54 12.33 -0.17 -4.00
CA GLU A 54 11.95 1.24 -3.85
C GLU A 54 11.58 1.56 -2.38
N SER A 55 10.68 0.77 -1.80
CA SER A 55 10.02 0.96 -0.50
C SER A 55 9.84 -0.38 0.22
N GLY A 56 10.75 -0.66 1.16
CA GLY A 56 10.74 -1.92 1.91
C GLY A 56 9.48 -2.11 2.76
N ASP A 57 9.03 -1.05 3.46
CA ASP A 57 7.86 -1.09 4.34
C ASP A 57 6.56 -1.41 3.59
N GLU A 58 6.39 -0.81 2.41
CA GLU A 58 5.24 -1.03 1.53
C GLU A 58 5.21 -2.45 0.97
N ALA A 59 6.37 -2.94 0.55
CA ALA A 59 6.51 -4.31 0.09
C ALA A 59 6.19 -5.34 1.20
N GLN A 60 6.64 -5.09 2.45
CA GLN A 60 6.29 -5.95 3.57
C GLN A 60 4.79 -5.91 3.87
N ALA A 61 4.16 -4.73 3.88
CA ALA A 61 2.72 -4.60 4.12
C ALA A 61 1.88 -5.35 3.06
N LEU A 62 2.24 -5.23 1.78
CA LEU A 62 1.58 -5.95 0.68
C LEU A 62 1.82 -7.46 0.76
N PHE A 63 3.00 -7.90 1.21
CA PHE A 63 3.29 -9.31 1.40
C PHE A 63 2.52 -9.90 2.58
N ASP A 64 2.43 -9.20 3.70
CA ASP A 64 1.62 -9.61 4.85
C ASP A 64 0.15 -9.76 4.46
N TYR A 65 -0.38 -8.79 3.71
CA TYR A 65 -1.73 -8.87 3.14
C TYR A 65 -1.90 -10.11 2.24
N TYR A 66 -0.95 -10.37 1.33
CA TYR A 66 -0.97 -11.57 0.49
C TYR A 66 -1.01 -12.86 1.31
N GLN A 67 -0.21 -12.98 2.38
CA GLN A 67 -0.17 -14.17 3.23
C GLN A 67 -1.49 -14.39 3.98
N ILE A 68 -2.13 -13.31 4.46
CA ILE A 68 -3.44 -13.37 5.11
C ILE A 68 -4.49 -13.90 4.12
N VAL A 69 -4.59 -13.30 2.92
CA VAL A 69 -5.56 -13.72 1.90
C VAL A 69 -5.33 -15.17 1.47
N LYS A 70 -4.06 -15.61 1.36
CA LYS A 70 -3.70 -17.01 1.07
C LYS A 70 -4.21 -18.02 2.10
N GLY A 71 -4.32 -17.59 3.36
CA GLY A 71 -4.83 -18.42 4.46
C GLY A 71 -6.35 -18.51 4.49
N GLU A 72 -7.05 -17.50 3.97
CA GLU A 72 -8.49 -17.33 4.09
C GLU A 72 -9.26 -17.68 2.80
N GLU A 73 -8.66 -17.45 1.62
CA GLU A 73 -9.33 -17.56 0.32
C GLU A 73 -8.64 -18.53 -0.64
N ARG A 74 -9.43 -19.13 -1.55
CA ARG A 74 -8.91 -20.04 -2.61
C ARG A 74 -8.24 -19.31 -3.78
N ASN A 75 -8.40 -17.99 -3.89
CA ASN A 75 -8.00 -17.19 -5.06
C ASN A 75 -7.08 -16.01 -4.70
N ALA A 76 -6.22 -16.15 -3.68
CA ALA A 76 -5.34 -15.08 -3.22
C ALA A 76 -4.45 -14.48 -4.32
N GLU A 77 -4.05 -15.29 -5.29
CA GLU A 77 -3.30 -14.82 -6.45
C GLU A 77 -4.10 -13.85 -7.33
N GLU A 78 -5.39 -14.10 -7.54
CA GLU A 78 -6.28 -13.23 -8.33
C GLU A 78 -6.53 -11.90 -7.61
N VAL A 79 -6.71 -11.94 -6.29
CA VAL A 79 -6.85 -10.73 -5.46
C VAL A 79 -5.60 -9.86 -5.55
N MET A 80 -4.41 -10.46 -5.47
CA MET A 80 -3.15 -9.73 -5.61
C MET A 80 -2.89 -9.23 -7.02
N GLU A 81 -3.20 -10.00 -8.06
CA GLU A 81 -3.07 -9.54 -9.45
C GLU A 81 -3.95 -8.31 -9.71
N ASN A 82 -5.19 -8.31 -9.20
CA ASN A 82 -6.09 -7.17 -9.31
C ASN A 82 -5.57 -5.95 -8.53
N LEU A 83 -5.06 -6.14 -7.31
CA LEU A 83 -4.46 -5.08 -6.51
C LEU A 83 -3.26 -4.45 -7.24
N ILE A 84 -2.30 -5.27 -7.68
CA ILE A 84 -1.11 -4.86 -8.44
C ILE A 84 -1.50 -4.08 -9.70
N SER A 85 -2.45 -4.59 -10.49
CA SER A 85 -2.91 -3.91 -11.70
C SER A 85 -3.50 -2.53 -11.41
N THR A 86 -4.12 -2.38 -10.23
CA THR A 86 -4.71 -1.13 -9.79
C THR A 86 -3.63 -0.13 -9.34
N LEU A 87 -2.58 -0.59 -8.65
CA LEU A 87 -1.42 0.22 -8.29
C LEU A 87 -0.71 0.81 -9.52
N ASP A 88 -0.42 -0.03 -10.52
CA ASP A 88 0.21 0.42 -11.77
C ASP A 88 -0.68 1.45 -12.49
N SER A 89 -1.98 1.18 -12.59
CA SER A 89 -2.94 2.10 -13.24
C SER A 89 -3.06 3.43 -12.51
N THR A 90 -3.01 3.43 -11.17
CA THR A 90 -3.10 4.63 -10.36
C THR A 90 -1.81 5.42 -10.43
N LYS A 91 -0.63 4.78 -10.40
CA LYS A 91 0.68 5.44 -10.60
C LYS A 91 0.74 6.13 -11.96
N GLU A 92 0.26 5.48 -13.03
CA GLU A 92 0.16 6.09 -14.35
C GLU A 92 -0.81 7.29 -14.39
N GLN A 93 -2.03 7.13 -13.87
CA GLN A 93 -3.03 8.21 -13.81
C GLN A 93 -2.52 9.40 -13.02
N LEU A 94 -1.95 9.16 -11.84
CA LEU A 94 -1.42 10.18 -10.95
C LEU A 94 -0.20 10.88 -11.56
N SER A 95 0.72 10.14 -12.19
CA SER A 95 1.85 10.74 -12.93
C SER A 95 1.38 11.67 -14.07
N SER A 96 0.28 11.33 -14.74
CA SER A 96 -0.28 12.16 -15.81
C SER A 96 -0.91 13.46 -15.29
N LEU A 97 -1.43 13.44 -14.05
CA LEU A 97 -1.99 14.60 -13.37
C LEU A 97 -0.90 15.48 -12.72
N ILE A 98 0.20 14.89 -12.29
CA ILE A 98 1.30 15.57 -11.58
C ILE A 98 2.33 16.16 -12.55
N LYS A 99 2.58 15.55 -13.73
CA LYS A 99 3.50 16.07 -14.76
C LYS A 99 3.36 17.57 -15.09
N PRO A 100 2.14 18.16 -15.18
CA PRO A 100 1.98 19.60 -15.37
C PRO A 100 2.37 20.46 -14.15
N LEU A 101 2.53 19.86 -12.97
CA LEU A 101 2.86 20.51 -11.69
C LEU A 101 4.32 20.27 -11.23
N GLU A 102 5.07 19.37 -11.89
CA GLU A 102 6.44 18.95 -11.52
C GLU A 102 7.52 20.03 -11.64
N ASP A 103 7.25 21.21 -12.23
CA ASP A 103 8.23 22.29 -12.32
C ASP A 103 8.68 22.84 -10.94
N LYS A 104 8.04 22.42 -9.84
CA LYS A 104 8.49 22.76 -8.48
C LYS A 104 8.31 21.58 -7.51
N ILE A 105 9.43 20.94 -7.21
CA ILE A 105 9.75 20.08 -6.04
C ILE A 105 9.72 18.58 -6.36
N GLU A 106 10.87 17.92 -6.16
CA GLU A 106 11.04 16.47 -6.15
C GLU A 106 10.16 15.84 -5.05
N TYR A 107 9.10 15.13 -5.47
CA TYR A 107 8.34 14.21 -4.62
C TYR A 107 8.77 12.80 -4.98
N GLN A 108 9.78 12.26 -4.32
CA GLN A 108 10.21 10.90 -4.67
C GLN A 108 9.23 9.82 -4.19
N ASP A 109 8.42 10.03 -3.13
CA ASP A 109 7.56 8.95 -2.59
C ASP A 109 6.21 9.41 -1.99
N GLY A 110 5.69 10.59 -2.35
CA GLY A 110 4.49 11.13 -1.69
C GLY A 110 3.61 12.06 -2.53
N ILE A 111 2.29 12.03 -2.31
CA ILE A 111 1.32 12.97 -2.92
C ILE A 111 0.79 13.93 -1.87
N ARG A 112 0.55 15.18 -2.26
CA ARG A 112 -0.07 16.15 -1.36
C ARG A 112 -1.54 15.81 -1.15
N TYR A 113 -2.06 16.10 0.04
CA TYR A 113 -3.48 15.92 0.34
C TYR A 113 -4.41 16.64 -0.65
N GLU A 114 -4.04 17.85 -1.07
CA GLU A 114 -4.79 18.61 -2.09
C GLU A 114 -4.88 17.87 -3.44
N ASP A 115 -3.83 17.13 -3.81
CA ASP A 115 -3.79 16.38 -5.06
C ASP A 115 -4.49 15.02 -4.92
N PHE A 116 -4.43 14.42 -3.72
CA PHE A 116 -5.26 13.28 -3.35
C PHE A 116 -6.76 13.59 -3.48
N LEU A 117 -7.21 14.75 -3.00
CA LEU A 117 -8.62 15.15 -3.11
C LEU A 117 -9.07 15.28 -4.58
N LYS A 118 -8.22 15.81 -5.46
CA LYS A 118 -8.51 15.86 -6.91
C LYS A 118 -8.62 14.46 -7.51
N PHE A 119 -7.79 13.52 -7.06
CA PHE A 119 -7.87 12.12 -7.49
C PHE A 119 -9.17 11.45 -7.02
N VAL A 120 -9.58 11.70 -5.77
CA VAL A 120 -10.87 11.24 -5.23
C VAL A 120 -12.03 11.78 -6.06
N GLU A 121 -12.02 13.07 -6.40
CA GLU A 121 -13.07 13.68 -7.24
C GLU A 121 -13.17 13.02 -8.62
N GLN A 122 -12.04 12.63 -9.22
CA GLN A 122 -12.02 11.92 -10.51
C GLN A 122 -12.48 10.47 -10.42
N ARG A 123 -12.10 9.75 -9.35
CA ARG A 123 -12.50 8.35 -9.10
C ARG A 123 -13.96 8.24 -8.66
N GLY A 124 -14.52 9.28 -8.03
CA GLY A 124 -15.89 9.34 -7.53
C GLY A 124 -16.14 8.50 -6.27
N ASP A 125 -15.11 7.88 -5.69
CA ASP A 125 -15.19 7.01 -4.53
C ASP A 125 -13.94 7.20 -3.65
N PHE A 126 -14.14 7.75 -2.45
CA PHE A 126 -13.05 8.03 -1.52
C PHE A 126 -12.36 6.75 -1.05
N ASN A 127 -13.10 5.68 -0.74
CA ASN A 127 -12.49 4.47 -0.18
C ASN A 127 -11.59 3.78 -1.21
N LYS A 128 -12.05 3.67 -2.46
CA LYS A 128 -11.22 3.10 -3.54
C LYS A 128 -10.02 3.97 -3.85
N ALA A 129 -10.21 5.28 -3.98
CA ALA A 129 -9.11 6.20 -4.23
C ALA A 129 -8.08 6.20 -3.08
N PHE A 130 -8.56 6.05 -1.85
CA PHE A 130 -7.73 6.00 -0.66
C PHE A 130 -6.93 4.70 -0.58
N GLU A 131 -7.56 3.55 -0.83
CA GLU A 131 -6.86 2.25 -0.95
C GLU A 131 -5.79 2.32 -2.04
N ASP A 132 -6.14 2.79 -3.25
CA ASP A 132 -5.22 2.88 -4.40
C ASP A 132 -3.98 3.75 -4.13
N VAL A 133 -4.14 4.80 -3.31
CA VAL A 133 -3.07 5.75 -2.97
C VAL A 133 -2.23 5.26 -1.80
N MET A 134 -2.83 4.73 -0.72
CA MET A 134 -2.09 4.25 0.45
C MET A 134 -1.08 3.15 0.14
N PHE A 135 -1.32 2.39 -0.93
CA PHE A 135 -0.47 1.32 -1.40
C PHE A 135 0.50 1.71 -2.52
N SER A 136 0.45 2.94 -3.04
CA SER A 136 1.31 3.37 -4.15
C SER A 136 2.08 4.65 -3.87
N THR A 137 1.64 5.48 -2.92
CA THR A 137 2.25 6.77 -2.61
C THR A 137 1.83 7.31 -1.23
N LYS A 138 2.78 7.81 -0.41
CA LYS A 138 2.44 8.37 0.91
C LYS A 138 1.65 9.69 0.78
N VAL A 139 0.50 9.82 1.42
CA VAL A 139 -0.20 11.11 1.49
C VAL A 139 0.53 12.03 2.47
N ILE A 140 1.09 13.13 1.97
CA ILE A 140 1.80 14.15 2.75
C ILE A 140 0.78 15.18 3.23
N LEU A 141 0.61 15.23 4.55
CA LEU A 141 -0.21 16.21 5.27
C LEU A 141 0.68 17.36 5.74
N LYS A 142 0.36 18.60 5.36
CA LYS A 142 1.19 19.80 5.62
C LYS A 142 0.90 20.50 6.94
N GLY A 143 -0.03 19.99 7.74
CA GLY A 143 -0.41 20.66 8.96
C GLY A 143 -1.53 19.97 9.70
N LYS A 144 -1.85 20.53 10.87
CA LYS A 144 -2.87 20.01 11.77
C LYS A 144 -4.26 20.03 11.13
N GLU A 145 -4.58 21.07 10.36
CA GLU A 145 -5.88 21.24 9.73
C GLU A 145 -6.16 20.13 8.71
N GLU A 146 -5.20 19.85 7.82
CA GLU A 146 -5.30 18.77 6.84
C GLU A 146 -5.39 17.40 7.52
N TYR A 147 -4.64 17.21 8.61
CA TYR A 147 -4.70 16.00 9.40
C TYR A 147 -6.09 15.78 10.02
N VAL A 148 -6.66 16.80 10.66
CA VAL A 148 -8.00 16.72 11.26
C VAL A 148 -9.06 16.41 10.20
N LEU A 149 -8.96 17.05 9.02
CA LEU A 149 -9.86 16.79 7.90
C LEU A 149 -9.72 15.35 7.40
N PHE A 150 -8.50 14.86 7.21
CA PHE A 150 -8.22 13.51 6.75
C PHE A 150 -8.78 12.44 7.69
N ILE A 151 -8.53 12.55 9.00
CA ILE A 151 -9.09 11.62 9.99
C ILE A 151 -10.62 11.71 10.05
N THR A 152 -11.17 12.92 9.93
CA THR A 152 -12.63 13.11 9.88
C THR A 152 -13.24 12.36 8.72
N GLU A 153 -12.58 12.39 7.55
CA GLU A 153 -13.03 11.71 6.34
C GLU A 153 -12.92 10.17 6.48
N LEU A 154 -11.82 9.66 7.07
CA LEU A 154 -11.72 8.22 7.37
C LEU A 154 -12.86 7.73 8.28
N ILE A 155 -13.24 8.53 9.28
CA ILE A 155 -14.36 8.20 10.17
C ILE A 155 -15.70 8.24 9.42
N SER A 156 -15.95 9.24 8.55
CA SER A 156 -17.22 9.30 7.81
C SER A 156 -17.37 8.18 6.78
N GLN A 157 -16.26 7.66 6.26
CA GLN A 157 -16.26 6.56 5.29
C GLN A 157 -16.22 5.16 5.92
N GLY A 158 -16.29 5.07 7.26
CA GLY A 158 -16.34 3.80 7.99
C GLY A 158 -14.98 3.14 8.27
N GLN A 159 -13.86 3.81 7.93
CA GLN A 159 -12.50 3.30 8.09
C GLN A 159 -11.97 3.51 9.52
N HIS A 160 -12.76 3.11 10.53
CA HIS A 160 -12.56 3.46 11.94
C HIS A 160 -11.23 2.95 12.52
N LYS A 161 -10.83 1.71 12.21
CA LYS A 161 -9.57 1.13 12.70
C LYS A 161 -8.34 1.88 12.18
N LEU A 162 -8.42 2.35 10.93
CA LEU A 162 -7.33 3.10 10.34
C LEU A 162 -7.27 4.52 10.89
N ALA A 163 -8.43 5.16 11.06
CA ALA A 163 -8.54 6.45 11.74
C ALA A 163 -7.94 6.38 13.15
N GLU A 164 -8.22 5.31 13.90
CA GLU A 164 -7.65 5.06 15.23
C GLU A 164 -6.12 4.90 15.19
N HIS A 165 -5.60 4.08 14.27
CA HIS A 165 -4.15 3.89 14.12
C HIS A 165 -3.42 5.22 13.81
N PHE A 166 -3.97 6.03 12.90
CA PHE A 166 -3.40 7.35 12.63
C PHE A 166 -3.50 8.27 13.85
N LEU A 167 -4.66 8.35 14.52
CA LEU A 167 -4.84 9.12 15.76
C LEU A 167 -3.82 8.78 16.84
N ASP A 168 -3.57 7.50 17.06
CA ASP A 168 -2.62 6.99 18.04
C ASP A 168 -1.16 7.33 17.67
N SER A 169 -0.82 7.32 16.39
CA SER A 169 0.52 7.70 15.91
C SER A 169 0.87 9.17 16.23
N MET A 170 -0.14 10.04 16.32
CA MET A 170 0.01 11.49 16.47
C MET A 170 -0.31 12.03 17.85
N THR A 171 -0.83 11.20 18.77
CA THR A 171 -1.01 11.59 20.18
C THR A 171 0.33 11.97 20.82
N SER A 172 1.44 11.42 20.32
CA SER A 172 2.81 11.78 20.70
C SER A 172 3.22 13.20 20.27
N THR A 173 2.67 13.71 19.15
CA THR A 173 3.03 15.00 18.55
C THR A 173 2.06 16.14 18.94
N PHE A 174 0.77 15.83 19.11
CA PHE A 174 -0.31 16.82 19.34
C PHE A 174 -1.11 16.58 20.63
N GLY A 175 -0.58 15.81 21.59
CA GLY A 175 -1.28 15.19 22.73
C GLY A 175 -2.07 16.06 23.72
N LYS A 176 -2.24 17.37 23.49
CA LYS A 176 -3.13 18.24 24.30
C LYS A 176 -4.13 19.06 23.48
N ASP A 177 -4.26 18.76 22.19
CA ASP A 177 -5.11 19.54 21.31
C ASP A 177 -6.59 19.13 21.41
N GLN A 178 -7.48 20.12 21.60
CA GLN A 178 -8.92 19.90 21.72
C GLN A 178 -9.54 19.27 20.46
N ASP A 179 -8.96 19.51 19.28
CA ASP A 179 -9.52 18.95 18.04
C ASP A 179 -9.23 17.45 17.91
N ILE A 180 -8.08 16.98 18.42
CA ILE A 180 -7.76 15.55 18.52
C ILE A 180 -8.71 14.85 19.49
N TYR A 181 -9.03 15.49 20.61
CA TYR A 181 -9.99 14.95 21.59
C TYR A 181 -11.40 14.79 21.01
N LYS A 182 -11.85 15.75 20.18
CA LYS A 182 -13.12 15.65 19.44
C LYS A 182 -13.13 14.48 18.46
N LEU A 183 -12.01 14.20 17.78
CA LEU A 183 -11.89 13.07 16.87
C LEU A 183 -12.03 11.73 17.59
N TYR A 184 -11.37 11.55 18.75
CA TYR A 184 -11.55 10.36 19.58
C TYR A 184 -13.00 10.17 20.05
N HIS A 185 -13.69 11.26 20.40
CA HIS A 185 -15.10 11.19 20.76
C HIS A 185 -15.98 10.75 19.58
N LYS A 186 -15.76 11.34 18.40
CA LYS A 186 -16.50 11.00 17.17
C LYS A 186 -16.28 9.53 16.74
N LEU A 187 -15.10 8.99 17.03
CA LEU A 187 -14.75 7.59 16.76
C LEU A 187 -15.40 6.61 17.75
N LYS A 188 -15.67 7.04 19.00
CA LYS A 188 -16.35 6.25 20.04
C LYS A 188 -17.88 6.30 19.97
N GLU A 189 -18.45 7.28 19.25
CA GLU A 189 -19.89 7.46 19.10
C GLU A 189 -20.49 6.68 17.91
N ASN A 190 -19.65 6.04 17.08
CA ASN A 190 -20.06 5.15 15.98
C ASN A 190 -19.61 3.70 16.27
#